data_AF-A0A521L2N1-F1
#
_entry.id   AF-A0A521L2N1-F1
#
_cell.length_a   1.000
_cell.length_b   1.000
_cell.length_c   1.000
_cell.angle_alpha   90.00
_cell.angle_beta   90.00
_cell.angle_gamma   90.00
#
_symmetry.space_group_name_H-M   'P 1'
#
loop_
_entity.id
_entity.type
_entity.pdbx_description
1 polymer ?
#
loop_
_entity_poly.entity_id
_entity_poly.type
_entity_poly.pdbx_seq_one_letter_code
_entity_poly.pdbx_strand_id
1 'polypeptide(L)'
;MEGAASYQATYRRSEVAIPLLICSVALFFVGLWLVLRDLPNPHLMAAVLGLVGALLLAMVLILLMVFSVHRWTIEPEGLRIVERPKVPLMGRTLDLFVPWS
;
A
#
# COMPACT_ATOMS: atom_id res chain seq x y z
N MET A 1 -20.78 -22.73 24.48
CA MET A 1 -20.13 -22.39 23.20
C MET A 1 -19.38 -21.09 23.43
N GLU A 2 -18.19 -21.19 24.03
CA GLU A 2 -17.34 -20.03 24.27
C GLU A 2 -16.76 -19.62 22.91
N GLY A 3 -17.15 -18.44 22.43
CA GLY A 3 -16.66 -17.92 21.17
C GLY A 3 -15.15 -17.72 21.27
N ALA A 4 -14.39 -18.42 20.42
CA ALA A 4 -12.95 -18.27 20.32
C ALA A 4 -12.58 -16.77 20.29
N ALA A 5 -11.67 -16.35 21.17
CA ALA A 5 -11.24 -14.96 21.24
C ALA A 5 -10.54 -14.60 19.93
N SER A 6 -11.18 -13.75 19.13
CA SER A 6 -10.61 -13.25 17.88
C SER A 6 -10.18 -11.80 18.04
N TYR A 7 -8.90 -11.54 17.84
CA TYR A 7 -8.31 -10.20 17.85
C TYR A 7 -8.09 -9.74 16.41
N GLN A 8 -8.46 -8.49 16.12
CA GLN A 8 -8.24 -7.88 14.81
C GLN A 8 -7.38 -6.62 14.98
N ALA A 9 -6.27 -6.57 14.25
CA ALA A 9 -5.39 -5.42 14.20
C ALA A 9 -5.22 -4.96 12.74
N THR A 10 -5.21 -3.65 12.54
CA THR A 10 -4.85 -3.09 11.24
C THR A 10 -3.34 -2.94 11.21
N TYR A 11 -2.67 -3.74 10.38
CA TYR A 11 -1.23 -3.62 10.18
C TYR A 11 -0.97 -2.70 8.99
N ARG A 12 -0.16 -1.67 9.23
CA ARG A 12 0.25 -0.73 8.19
C ARG A 12 1.66 -1.12 7.78
N ARG A 13 1.85 -1.56 6.53
CA ARG A 13 3.18 -1.86 5.96
C ARG A 13 3.95 -0.57 5.66
N SER A 14 4.24 0.21 6.70
CA SER A 14 4.95 1.49 6.61
C SER A 14 6.34 1.35 5.99
N GLU A 15 6.99 0.21 6.24
CA GLU A 15 8.26 -0.21 5.63
C GLU A 15 8.25 -0.22 4.10
N VAL A 16 7.10 -0.48 3.47
CA VAL A 16 6.92 -0.44 2.01
C VAL A 16 6.35 0.90 1.56
N ALA A 17 5.43 1.47 2.35
CA ALA A 17 4.75 2.73 2.04
C ALA A 17 5.73 3.90 1.89
N ILE A 18 6.63 4.05 2.86
CA ILE A 18 7.56 5.18 2.95
C ILE A 18 8.51 5.22 1.75
N PRO A 19 9.26 4.14 1.41
CA PRO A 19 10.17 4.19 0.27
C PRO A 19 9.42 4.40 -1.05
N LEU A 20 8.22 3.83 -1.23
CA LEU A 20 7.43 4.05 -2.44
C LEU A 20 6.98 5.50 -2.58
N LEU A 21 6.54 6.14 -1.49
CA LEU A 21 6.16 7.56 -1.49
C LEU A 21 7.36 8.47 -1.80
N ILE A 22 8.52 8.19 -1.19
CA ILE A 22 9.75 8.94 -1.48
C ILE A 22 10.12 8.80 -2.96
N CYS A 23 10.07 7.57 -3.49
CA CYS A 23 10.37 7.30 -4.89
C CYS A 23 9.38 8.00 -5.83
N SER A 24 8.07 7.98 -5.54
CA SER A 24 7.06 8.66 -6.36
C SER A 24 7.25 10.18 -6.40
N VAL A 25 7.59 10.78 -5.24
CA VAL A 25 7.87 12.22 -5.16
C VAL A 25 9.15 12.56 -5.93
N ALA A 26 10.21 11.77 -5.79
CA ALA A 26 11.45 11.96 -6.53
C ALA A 26 11.22 11.87 -8.05
N LEU A 27 10.47 10.87 -8.52
CA LEU A 27 10.10 10.72 -9.93
C LEU A 27 9.27 11.89 -10.46
N PHE A 28 8.37 12.44 -9.64
CA PHE A 28 7.62 13.64 -10.01
C PHE A 28 8.55 14.84 -10.27
N PHE A 29 9.52 15.08 -9.39
CA PHE A 29 10.48 16.17 -9.57
C PHE A 29 11.40 15.96 -10.78
N VAL A 30 11.82 14.73 -11.03
CA VAL A 30 12.60 14.39 -12.24
C VAL A 30 11.77 14.65 -13.50
N GLY A 31 10.51 14.21 -13.53
CA GLY A 31 9.60 14.45 -14.64
C GLY A 31 9.35 15.95 -14.87
N LEU A 32 9.11 16.69 -13.79
CA LEU A 32 8.92 18.14 -13.85
C LEU A 32 10.16 18.85 -14.39
N TRP A 33 11.36 18.47 -13.93
CA TRP A 33 12.62 19.01 -14.43
C TRP A 33 12.79 18.78 -15.95
N LEU A 34 12.49 17.57 -16.43
CA LEU A 34 12.55 17.23 -17.85
C LEU A 34 11.58 18.09 -18.68
N VAL A 35 10.34 18.24 -18.22
CA VAL A 35 9.31 19.04 -18.88
C VAL A 35 9.69 20.52 -18.94
N LEU A 36 10.28 21.07 -17.89
CA LEU A 36 10.71 22.47 -17.82
C LEU A 36 11.96 22.75 -18.67
N ARG A 37 12.80 21.74 -18.93
CA ARG A 37 14.00 21.89 -19.77
C ARG A 37 13.68 22.20 -21.22
N ASP A 38 12.57 21.67 -21.75
CA ASP A 38 12.19 21.80 -23.16
C ASP A 38 11.41 23.09 -23.48
N LEU A 39 11.59 24.15 -22.70
CA LEU A 39 10.96 25.43 -23.01
C LEU A 39 11.57 26.08 -24.27
N PRO A 40 10.75 26.66 -25.16
CA PRO A 40 9.29 26.75 -25.10
C PRO A 40 8.58 25.50 -25.63
N ASN A 41 7.71 24.89 -24.81
CA ASN A 41 6.92 23.72 -25.17
C ASN A 41 5.41 24.06 -25.16
N PRO A 42 4.67 23.96 -26.28
CA PRO A 42 3.23 24.24 -26.31
C PRO A 42 2.40 23.26 -25.47
N HIS A 43 2.96 22.08 -25.16
CA HIS A 43 2.30 21.04 -24.36
C HIS A 43 2.68 21.08 -22.87
N LEU A 44 3.39 22.11 -22.41
CA LEU A 44 3.86 22.24 -21.03
C LEU A 44 2.73 22.05 -20.01
N MET A 45 1.59 22.71 -20.22
CA MET A 45 0.45 22.64 -19.30
C MET A 45 -0.12 21.22 -19.22
N ALA A 46 -0.27 20.54 -20.37
CA ALA A 46 -0.76 19.17 -20.44
C ALA A 46 0.22 18.20 -19.76
N ALA A 47 1.52 18.38 -19.96
CA ALA A 47 2.55 17.56 -19.33
C ALA A 47 2.58 17.72 -17.80
N VAL A 48 2.48 18.95 -17.29
CA VAL A 48 2.41 19.24 -15.85
C VAL A 48 1.15 18.62 -15.22
N LEU A 49 -0.01 18.77 -15.86
CA LEU A 49 -1.26 18.14 -15.39
C LEU A 49 -1.14 16.60 -15.40
N GLY A 50 -0.53 16.03 -16.43
CA GLY A 50 -0.26 14.60 -16.51
C GLY A 50 0.63 14.10 -15.37
N LEU A 51 1.69 14.83 -15.04
CA LEU A 51 2.59 14.50 -13.92
C LEU A 51 1.88 14.57 -12.58
N VAL A 52 1.07 15.60 -12.35
CA VAL A 52 0.28 15.73 -11.11
C VAL A 52 -0.73 14.58 -11.00
N GLY A 53 -1.43 14.25 -12.09
CA GLY A 53 -2.36 13.12 -12.15
C GLY A 53 -1.66 11.78 -11.86
N ALA A 54 -0.49 11.56 -12.44
CA ALA A 54 0.30 10.35 -12.21
C ALA A 54 0.76 10.23 -10.75
N LEU A 55 1.19 11.32 -10.11
CA LEU A 55 1.57 11.34 -8.70
C LEU A 55 0.38 11.00 -7.80
N LEU A 56 -0.78 11.63 -8.03
CA LEU A 56 -2.00 11.35 -7.26
C LEU A 56 -2.44 9.90 -7.40
N LEU A 57 -2.43 9.37 -8.63
CA LEU A 57 -2.74 7.96 -8.88
C LEU A 57 -1.77 7.03 -8.14
N ALA A 58 -0.47 7.30 -8.22
CA ALA A 58 0.54 6.52 -7.50
C ALA A 58 0.30 6.53 -5.99
N MET A 59 0.01 7.71 -5.40
CA MET A 59 -0.31 7.82 -3.97
C MET A 59 -1.53 6.97 -3.59
N VAL A 60 -2.60 6.99 -4.39
CA VAL A 60 -3.79 6.18 -4.15
C VAL A 60 -3.44 4.69 -4.18
N LEU A 61 -2.72 4.23 -5.20
CA LEU A 61 -2.32 2.83 -5.32
C LEU A 61 -1.44 2.37 -4.13
N ILE A 62 -0.49 3.21 -3.70
CA ILE A 62 0.36 2.91 -2.54
C ILE A 62 -0.50 2.81 -1.27
N LEU A 63 -1.43 3.74 -1.05
CA LEU A 63 -2.32 3.67 0.11
C LEU A 63 -3.16 2.39 0.10
N LEU A 64 -3.74 2.01 -1.04
CA LEU A 64 -4.53 0.77 -1.16
C LEU A 64 -3.70 -0.48 -0.86
N MET A 65 -2.43 -0.51 -1.29
CA MET A 65 -1.52 -1.64 -1.06
C MET A 65 -1.06 -1.76 0.40
N VAL A 66 -0.96 -0.64 1.12
CA VAL A 66 -0.34 -0.59 2.46
C VAL A 66 -1.31 -1.00 3.58
N PHE A 67 -2.62 -0.94 3.34
CA PHE A 67 -3.61 -1.34 4.32
C PHE A 67 -3.87 -2.86 4.28
N SER A 68 -3.32 -3.58 5.26
CA SER A 68 -3.59 -5.00 5.47
C SER A 68 -4.27 -5.23 6.82
N VAL A 69 -5.23 -6.14 6.86
CA VAL A 69 -5.94 -6.54 8.06
C VAL A 69 -5.33 -7.84 8.56
N HIS A 70 -4.90 -7.84 9.82
CA HIS A 70 -4.47 -9.04 10.51
C HIS A 70 -5.56 -9.50 11.47
N ARG A 71 -5.91 -10.78 11.39
CA ARG A 71 -6.85 -11.43 12.29
C ARG A 71 -6.16 -12.60 12.99
N TRP A 72 -6.16 -12.55 14.31
CA TRP A 72 -5.56 -13.55 15.19
C TRP A 72 -6.71 -14.29 15.86
N THR A 73 -6.78 -15.60 15.67
CA THR A 73 -7.82 -16.45 16.25
C THR A 73 -7.13 -17.45 17.17
N ILE A 74 -7.49 -17.42 18.45
CA ILE A 74 -7.00 -18.39 19.44
C ILE A 74 -7.86 -19.65 19.30
N GLU A 75 -7.26 -20.73 18.83
CA GLU A 75 -7.89 -22.05 18.69
C GLU A 75 -7.36 -23.00 19.79
N PRO A 76 -8.11 -24.04 20.17
CA PRO A 76 -7.67 -25.00 21.18
C PRO A 76 -6.36 -25.70 20.81
N GLU A 77 -6.12 -25.94 19.52
CA GLU A 77 -4.90 -26.61 19.03
C GLU A 77 -3.73 -25.63 18.74
N GLY A 78 -3.99 -24.33 18.63
CA GLY A 78 -2.97 -23.35 18.27
C GLY A 78 -3.45 -21.91 18.08
N LEU A 79 -2.58 -21.05 17.58
CA LEU A 79 -2.88 -19.70 17.12
C LEU A 79 -2.99 -19.68 15.60
N ARG A 80 -4.15 -19.27 15.07
CA ARG A 80 -4.34 -19.02 13.65
C ARG A 80 -4.21 -17.54 13.32
N ILE A 81 -3.27 -17.22 12.45
CA ILE A 81 -2.96 -15.87 11.98
C ILE A 81 -3.38 -15.76 10.52
N VAL A 82 -4.34 -14.89 10.25
CA VAL A 82 -4.84 -14.62 8.90
C VAL A 82 -4.55 -13.16 8.56
N GLU A 83 -3.70 -12.94 7.57
CA GLU A 83 -3.42 -11.62 7.00
C GLU A 83 -4.12 -11.50 5.65
N ARG A 84 -4.95 -10.46 5.48
CA ARG A 84 -5.68 -10.19 4.24
C ARG A 84 -5.50 -8.72 3.86
N PRO A 85 -5.32 -8.39 2.58
CA PRO A 85 -5.36 -7.00 2.16
C PRO A 85 -6.74 -6.42 2.48
N LYS A 86 -6.80 -5.18 2.99
CA LYS A 86 -8.08 -4.49 3.25
C LYS A 86 -8.85 -4.27 1.94
N VAL A 87 -8.12 -4.12 0.84
CA VAL A 87 -8.66 -3.91 -0.49
C VAL A 87 -8.39 -5.18 -1.33
N PRO A 88 -9.42 -5.95 -1.70
CA PRO A 88 -9.26 -7.27 -2.33
C PRO A 88 -8.69 -7.24 -3.76
N LEU A 89 -8.39 -6.04 -4.28
CA LEU A 89 -7.76 -5.85 -5.60
C LEU A 89 -6.23 -5.94 -5.56
N MET A 90 -5.59 -5.79 -4.39
CA MET A 90 -4.14 -5.73 -4.28
C MET A 90 -3.66 -6.43 -3.00
N GLY A 91 -2.99 -7.56 -3.14
CA GLY A 91 -2.28 -8.22 -2.04
C GLY A 91 -2.41 -9.75 -2.05
N ARG A 92 -1.61 -10.39 -1.19
CA ARG A 92 -1.60 -11.85 -1.02
C ARG A 92 -2.23 -12.16 0.33
N THR A 93 -3.20 -13.05 0.36
CA THR A 93 -3.74 -13.59 1.61
C THR A 93 -2.72 -14.57 2.19
N LEU A 94 -2.35 -14.36 3.44
CA LEU A 94 -1.53 -15.28 4.22
C LEU A 94 -2.41 -15.91 5.31
N ASP A 95 -2.34 -17.23 5.43
CA ASP A 95 -3.00 -18.01 6.47
C ASP A 95 -1.94 -18.91 7.08
N LEU A 96 -1.64 -18.68 8.36
CA LEU A 96 -0.54 -19.32 9.08
C LEU A 96 -1.08 -19.86 10.39
N PHE A 97 -0.74 -21.12 10.69
CA PHE A 97 -1.15 -21.79 11.92
C PHE A 97 0.08 -22.12 12.76
N VAL A 98 0.06 -21.73 14.04
CA VAL A 98 1.14 -21.96 15.00
C VAL A 98 0.59 -22.85 16.13
N PRO A 99 1.01 -24.12 16.23
CA PRO A 99 0.52 -25.01 17.29
C PRO A 99 1.04 -24.59 18.67
N TRP A 100 0.27 -24.88 19.72
CA TRP A 100 0.77 -24.81 21.10
C TRP A 100 1.72 -25.99 21.32
N SER A 101 3.03 -25.71 21.43
CA SER A 101 4.06 -26.72 21.71
C SER A 101 3.91 -27.32 23.10
#